data_AF-A0A2A2SIT2-F1
#
_entry.id   AF-A0A2A2SIT2-F1
#
_cell.length_a   1.000
_cell.length_b   1.000
_cell.length_c   1.000
_cell.angle_alpha   90.00
_cell.angle_beta   90.00
_cell.angle_gamma   90.00
#
_symmetry.space_group_name_H-M   'P 1'
#
loop_
_entity.id
_entity.type
_entity.pdbx_description
1 polymer ?
#
loop_
_entity_poly.entity_id
_entity_poly.type
_entity_poly.pdbx_seq_one_letter_code
_entity_poly.pdbx_strand_id
1 'polypeptide(L)'
;MLGHLPYGDAAEYDLADAPTGFALNRCRVRREVLPDLQRLLAAAAADPRTGGVIRGLSCHRPISHQREVFCRERGTDREWRAISAAPPGHSEHATGYAIDFAIRPSPNCPDVEACMAALPAAHWLRENATRFGFEQSFPTANGQRVKWEPWHWRWVGTSRTAPGAARARFAFARARKEFPADPGLVDPPPVVRTIAEPPPPPSAPVEDKRKRKRRR
;
A
#
# COMPACT_ATOMS: atom_id res chain seq x y z
N MET A 1 -15.72 -9.77 15.68
CA MET A 1 -16.40 -8.96 16.72
C MET A 1 -16.78 -7.63 16.11
N LEU A 2 -18.05 -7.20 16.18
CA LEU A 2 -18.49 -5.90 15.64
C LEU A 2 -18.09 -5.65 14.17
N GLY A 3 -18.13 -6.69 13.31
CA GLY A 3 -17.63 -6.62 11.94
C GLY A 3 -16.12 -6.83 11.78
N HIS A 4 -15.31 -6.69 12.83
CA HIS A 4 -13.86 -6.83 12.75
C HIS A 4 -13.36 -8.28 12.92
N LEU A 5 -12.24 -8.58 12.27
CA LEU A 5 -11.53 -9.85 12.37
C LEU A 5 -10.43 -9.79 13.44
N PRO A 6 -10.17 -10.88 14.17
CA PRO A 6 -9.15 -10.89 15.20
C PRO A 6 -7.74 -10.92 14.59
N TYR A 7 -6.83 -10.16 15.17
CA TYR A 7 -5.42 -10.13 14.80
C TYR A 7 -4.54 -10.24 16.04
N GLY A 8 -3.42 -10.95 15.91
CA GLY A 8 -2.38 -10.99 16.94
C GLY A 8 -1.51 -9.73 16.92
N ASP A 9 -0.83 -9.47 18.04
CA ASP A 9 0.16 -8.40 18.14
C ASP A 9 1.50 -8.86 17.55
N ALA A 10 2.17 -7.98 16.81
CA ALA A 10 3.51 -8.24 16.32
C ALA A 10 4.50 -8.21 17.48
N ALA A 11 5.44 -9.16 17.49
CA ALA A 11 6.49 -9.14 18.48
C ALA A 11 7.43 -7.94 18.24
N GLU A 12 7.86 -7.28 19.31
CA GLU A 12 8.76 -6.13 19.27
C GLU A 12 10.03 -6.41 18.46
N TYR A 13 10.56 -7.63 18.56
CA TYR A 13 11.74 -8.05 17.83
C TYR A 13 11.49 -8.30 16.35
N ASP A 14 10.25 -8.35 15.85
CA ASP A 14 9.92 -8.47 14.42
C ASP A 14 9.78 -7.10 13.72
N LEU A 15 9.72 -6.02 14.52
CA LEU A 15 9.43 -4.67 14.07
C LEU A 15 10.70 -3.82 13.92
N ALA A 16 10.72 -2.97 12.90
CA ALA A 16 11.76 -1.96 12.68
C ALA A 16 11.14 -0.59 12.38
N ASP A 17 11.88 0.48 12.64
CA ASP A 17 11.47 1.83 12.27
C ASP A 17 11.35 1.96 10.75
N ALA A 18 10.31 2.65 10.31
CA ALA A 18 10.13 2.97 8.90
C ALA A 18 11.20 3.95 8.41
N PRO A 19 11.40 4.09 7.07
CA PRO A 19 12.46 4.94 6.51
C PRO A 19 12.47 6.36 7.09
N THR A 20 13.66 6.91 7.33
CA THR A 20 13.82 8.27 7.87
C THR A 20 13.09 9.30 7.00
N GLY A 21 12.34 10.21 7.63
CA GLY A 21 11.58 11.25 6.94
C GLY A 21 10.24 10.81 6.36
N PHE A 22 9.92 9.50 6.36
CA PHE A 22 8.62 9.00 5.93
C PHE A 22 7.52 9.28 6.97
N ALA A 23 7.80 9.04 8.24
CA ALA A 23 6.77 9.03 9.26
C ALA A 23 6.56 10.40 9.93
N LEU A 24 5.30 10.78 10.14
CA LEU A 24 4.92 12.01 10.86
C LEU A 24 5.09 11.88 12.37
N ASN A 25 4.93 10.66 12.86
CA ASN A 25 5.17 10.24 14.23
C ASN A 25 6.03 8.96 14.19
N ARG A 26 6.31 8.36 15.34
CA ARG A 26 6.96 7.04 15.36
C ARG A 26 6.12 6.03 14.59
N CYS A 27 6.71 5.44 13.56
CA CYS A 27 6.08 4.41 12.72
C CYS A 27 7.03 3.22 12.66
N ARG A 28 6.54 2.07 13.15
CA ARG A 28 7.25 0.80 13.04
C ARG A 28 6.43 -0.18 12.22
N VAL A 29 7.11 -0.98 11.43
CA VAL A 29 6.51 -2.01 10.58
C VAL A 29 7.29 -3.30 10.74
N ARG A 30 6.68 -4.43 10.37
CA ARG A 30 7.38 -5.70 10.19
C ARG A 30 8.58 -5.49 9.26
N ARG A 31 9.76 -6.03 9.60
CA ARG A 31 10.99 -5.83 8.81
C ARG A 31 10.83 -6.20 7.34
N GLU A 32 10.02 -7.22 7.07
CA GLU A 32 9.75 -7.73 5.73
C GLU A 32 9.02 -6.70 4.83
N VAL A 33 8.36 -5.71 5.41
CA VAL A 33 7.68 -4.63 4.69
C VAL A 33 8.67 -3.58 4.16
N LEU A 34 9.81 -3.39 4.84
CA LEU A 34 10.73 -2.29 4.57
C LEU A 34 11.24 -2.23 3.12
N PRO A 35 11.70 -3.32 2.50
CA PRO A 35 12.21 -3.26 1.12
C PRO A 35 11.15 -2.80 0.14
N ASP A 36 9.89 -3.21 0.34
CA ASP A 36 8.78 -2.88 -0.53
C ASP A 36 8.28 -1.45 -0.29
N LEU A 37 8.22 -1.02 0.97
CA LEU A 37 7.92 0.37 1.34
C LEU A 37 8.96 1.34 0.77
N GLN A 38 10.25 1.03 0.86
CA GLN A 38 11.32 1.85 0.29
C GLN A 38 11.17 1.99 -1.23
N ARG A 39 10.87 0.90 -1.95
CA ARG A 39 10.63 0.95 -3.39
C ARG A 39 9.38 1.75 -3.75
N LEU A 40 8.30 1.64 -2.96
CA LEU A 40 7.11 2.46 -3.13
C LEU A 40 7.45 3.94 -2.98
N LEU A 41 8.16 4.32 -1.93
CA LEU A 41 8.52 5.71 -1.66
C LEU A 41 9.45 6.30 -2.72
N ALA A 42 10.41 5.51 -3.19
CA ALA A 42 11.29 5.93 -4.28
C ALA A 42 10.52 6.15 -5.59
N ALA A 43 9.62 5.23 -5.95
CA ALA A 43 8.78 5.37 -7.13
C ALA A 43 7.81 6.54 -7.03
N ALA A 44 7.23 6.76 -5.85
CA ALA A 44 6.38 7.92 -5.58
C ALA A 44 7.18 9.21 -5.76
N ALA A 45 8.36 9.32 -5.13
CA ALA A 45 9.20 10.51 -5.22
C ALA A 45 9.60 10.89 -6.65
N ALA A 46 9.72 9.91 -7.55
CA ALA A 46 10.00 10.12 -8.96
C ALA A 46 8.76 10.51 -9.81
N ASP A 47 7.53 10.32 -9.31
CA ASP A 47 6.30 10.67 -10.02
C ASP A 47 5.86 12.10 -9.67
N PRO A 48 5.63 13.00 -10.66
CA PRO A 48 5.27 14.39 -10.42
C PRO A 48 3.93 14.57 -9.71
N ARG A 49 3.04 13.57 -9.73
CA ARG A 49 1.76 13.62 -9.00
C ARG A 49 1.94 13.48 -7.49
N THR A 50 3.06 12.93 -7.04
CA THR A 50 3.36 12.81 -5.61
C THR A 50 4.53 13.69 -5.21
N GLY A 51 5.63 13.74 -5.97
CA GLY A 51 6.81 14.54 -5.60
C GLY A 51 7.33 14.27 -4.19
N GLY A 52 7.14 13.05 -3.67
CA GLY A 52 7.60 12.66 -2.35
C GLY A 52 6.76 13.23 -1.20
N VAL A 53 5.48 13.51 -1.41
CA VAL A 53 4.54 14.01 -0.37
C VAL A 53 3.89 12.91 0.48
N ILE A 54 4.05 11.64 0.11
CA ILE A 54 3.47 10.50 0.83
C ILE A 54 4.21 10.30 2.16
N ARG A 55 3.45 10.20 3.26
CA ARG A 55 3.95 10.03 4.62
C ARG A 55 3.25 8.89 5.34
N GLY A 56 3.88 8.37 6.38
CA GLY A 56 3.28 7.42 7.31
C GLY A 56 2.66 8.16 8.49
N LEU A 57 1.34 8.07 8.64
CA LEU A 57 0.63 8.66 9.76
C LEU A 57 0.63 7.73 10.98
N SER A 58 0.30 6.45 10.74
CA SER A 58 0.16 5.41 11.76
C SER A 58 0.57 4.06 11.16
N CYS A 59 1.24 3.23 11.95
CA CYS A 59 1.82 1.95 11.52
C CYS A 59 1.53 0.88 12.59
N HIS A 60 2.51 0.11 13.06
CA HIS A 60 2.27 -0.80 14.18
C HIS A 60 1.69 -0.06 15.39
N ARG A 61 0.58 -0.60 15.90
CA ARG A 61 -0.09 -0.13 17.11
C ARG A 61 -0.43 -1.33 17.97
N PRO A 62 0.17 -1.47 19.18
CA PRO A 62 -0.07 -2.62 20.02
C PRO A 62 -1.52 -2.64 20.51
N ILE A 63 -2.00 -3.83 20.86
CA ILE A 63 -3.39 -4.05 21.31
C ILE A 63 -3.73 -3.19 22.53
N SER A 64 -2.77 -2.94 23.42
CA SER A 64 -2.92 -2.06 24.58
C SER A 64 -3.28 -0.63 24.17
N HIS A 65 -2.54 -0.05 23.23
CA HIS A 65 -2.79 1.29 22.70
C HIS A 65 -4.07 1.33 21.84
N GLN A 66 -4.42 0.25 21.13
CA GLN A 66 -5.69 0.18 20.38
C GLN A 66 -6.91 0.46 21.26
N ARG A 67 -6.85 0.14 22.57
CA ARG A 67 -7.93 0.44 23.52
C ARG A 67 -8.17 1.93 23.68
N GLU A 68 -7.12 2.72 23.75
CA GLU A 68 -7.22 4.17 23.88
C GLU A 68 -7.81 4.79 22.62
N VAL A 69 -7.35 4.34 21.45
CA VAL A 69 -7.89 4.77 20.15
C VAL A 69 -9.39 4.43 20.05
N PHE A 70 -9.75 3.19 20.36
CA PHE A 70 -11.14 2.75 20.30
C PHE A 70 -12.03 3.52 21.27
N CYS A 71 -11.53 3.90 22.45
CA CYS A 71 -12.31 4.58 23.50
C CYS A 71 -12.18 6.11 23.51
N ARG A 72 -11.58 6.71 22.49
CA ARG A 72 -11.35 8.17 22.41
C ARG A 72 -12.66 8.97 22.42
N GLU A 73 -13.65 8.52 21.65
CA GLU A 73 -14.97 9.14 21.58
C GLU A 73 -15.87 8.64 22.71
N ARG A 74 -15.68 9.21 23.90
CA ARG A 74 -16.46 8.87 25.09
C ARG A 74 -17.94 9.22 24.88
N GLY A 75 -18.84 8.34 25.31
CA GLY A 75 -20.28 8.52 25.16
C GLY A 75 -20.88 7.93 23.89
N THR A 76 -20.06 7.54 22.91
CA THR A 76 -20.51 6.84 21.69
C THR A 76 -20.58 5.33 21.92
N ASP A 77 -21.65 4.69 21.44
CA ASP A 77 -21.80 3.23 21.51
C ASP A 77 -20.62 2.52 20.82
N ARG A 78 -20.24 1.34 21.32
CA ARG A 78 -19.20 0.49 20.76
C ARG A 78 -19.45 0.14 19.31
N GLU A 79 -20.70 -0.09 18.91
CA GLU A 79 -21.06 -0.39 17.53
C GLU A 79 -20.77 0.79 16.60
N TRP A 80 -21.14 2.01 17.00
CA TRP A 80 -20.84 3.24 16.27
C TRP A 80 -19.34 3.53 16.20
N ARG A 81 -18.60 3.33 17.30
CA ARG A 81 -17.13 3.46 17.30
C ARG A 81 -16.47 2.44 16.38
N ALA A 82 -17.01 1.23 16.29
CA ALA A 82 -16.48 0.17 15.43
C ALA A 82 -16.56 0.48 13.93
N ILE A 83 -17.38 1.45 13.52
CA ILE A 83 -17.40 1.92 12.13
C ILE A 83 -16.09 2.65 11.78
N SER A 84 -15.50 3.39 12.72
CA SER A 84 -14.33 4.24 12.49
C SER A 84 -13.04 3.73 13.15
N ALA A 85 -13.12 2.82 14.11
CA ALA A 85 -11.97 2.30 14.84
C ALA A 85 -12.19 0.85 15.24
N ALA A 86 -11.24 -0.02 14.91
CA ALA A 86 -11.31 -1.42 15.31
C ALA A 86 -11.25 -1.59 16.85
N PRO A 87 -12.01 -2.53 17.43
CA PRO A 87 -11.82 -2.94 18.82
C PRO A 87 -10.40 -3.44 19.10
N PRO A 88 -9.93 -3.39 20.36
CA PRO A 88 -8.65 -4.00 20.75
C PRO A 88 -8.57 -5.47 20.32
N GLY A 89 -7.43 -5.89 19.79
CA GLY A 89 -7.22 -7.23 19.25
C GLY A 89 -7.84 -7.48 17.87
N HIS A 90 -8.42 -6.45 17.25
CA HIS A 90 -9.08 -6.57 15.95
C HIS A 90 -8.63 -5.53 14.92
N SER A 91 -7.56 -4.79 15.20
CA SER A 91 -6.97 -3.83 14.27
C SER A 91 -5.86 -4.47 13.45
N GLU A 92 -5.87 -4.25 12.13
CA GLU A 92 -4.78 -4.72 11.26
C GLU A 92 -3.42 -4.10 11.65
N HIS A 93 -3.39 -2.92 12.28
CA HIS A 93 -2.17 -2.29 12.78
C HIS A 93 -1.41 -3.13 13.81
N ALA A 94 -2.11 -3.97 14.60
CA ALA A 94 -1.45 -4.85 15.56
C ALA A 94 -0.50 -5.84 14.86
N THR A 95 -0.78 -6.21 13.61
CA THR A 95 0.05 -7.16 12.85
C THR A 95 1.42 -6.60 12.43
N GLY A 96 1.57 -5.27 12.42
CA GLY A 96 2.75 -4.57 11.89
C GLY A 96 2.85 -4.52 10.36
N TYR A 97 1.82 -4.99 9.64
CA TYR A 97 1.75 -4.95 8.18
C TYR A 97 0.89 -3.80 7.63
N ALA A 98 0.08 -3.16 8.48
CA ALA A 98 -0.79 -2.05 8.08
C ALA A 98 -0.13 -0.69 8.29
N ILE A 99 -0.37 0.21 7.34
CA ILE A 99 0.09 1.59 7.32
C ILE A 99 -1.09 2.48 6.93
N ASP A 100 -1.32 3.52 7.73
CA ASP A 100 -2.14 4.67 7.34
C ASP A 100 -1.23 5.66 6.62
N PHE A 101 -1.43 5.84 5.32
CA PHE A 101 -0.73 6.86 4.56
C PHE A 101 -1.39 8.23 4.74
N ALA A 102 -0.57 9.25 4.88
CA ALA A 102 -0.96 10.65 4.81
C ALA A 102 -0.29 11.34 3.61
N ILE A 103 -0.83 12.48 3.21
CA ILE A 103 -0.29 13.32 2.14
C ILE A 103 0.09 14.67 2.74
N ARG A 104 1.31 15.14 2.45
CA ARG A 104 1.85 16.39 3.00
C ARG A 104 2.48 17.29 1.93
N PRO A 105 2.04 18.56 1.81
CA PRO A 105 1.00 19.22 2.61
C PRO A 105 -0.39 18.62 2.37
N SER A 106 -1.31 18.80 3.32
CA SER A 106 -2.69 18.29 3.23
C SER A 106 -3.65 19.44 2.89
N PRO A 107 -3.83 19.78 1.60
CA PRO A 107 -4.62 20.94 1.23
C PRO A 107 -6.10 20.67 1.46
N ASN A 108 -6.72 21.41 2.38
CA ASN A 108 -8.17 21.43 2.62
C ASN A 108 -8.80 20.06 2.93
N CYS A 109 -8.01 19.11 3.41
CA CYS A 109 -8.48 17.80 3.82
C CYS A 109 -7.68 17.36 5.05
N PRO A 110 -8.33 17.10 6.20
CA PRO A 110 -7.65 16.50 7.34
C PRO A 110 -7.12 15.11 7.01
N ASP A 111 -6.16 14.62 7.81
CA ASP A 111 -5.77 13.22 7.75
C ASP A 111 -6.94 12.31 8.13
N VAL A 112 -6.93 11.08 7.61
CA VAL A 112 -7.93 10.05 7.97
C VAL A 112 -9.36 10.46 7.55
N GLU A 113 -9.48 11.26 6.49
CA GLU A 113 -10.75 11.71 5.92
C GLU A 113 -10.89 11.32 4.45
N ALA A 114 -12.12 11.05 4.04
CA ALA A 114 -12.45 10.55 2.70
C ALA A 114 -12.01 11.48 1.57
N CYS A 115 -11.97 12.80 1.81
CA CYS A 115 -11.55 13.81 0.84
C CYS A 115 -10.12 13.59 0.32
N MET A 116 -9.26 12.87 1.05
CA MET A 116 -7.88 12.65 0.64
C MET A 116 -7.80 11.82 -0.64
N ALA A 117 -8.82 11.01 -0.93
CA ALA A 117 -8.86 10.16 -2.11
C ALA A 117 -8.87 10.94 -3.43
N ALA A 118 -9.22 12.23 -3.38
CA ALA A 118 -9.18 13.15 -4.52
C ALA A 118 -7.78 13.77 -4.74
N LEU A 119 -6.84 13.57 -3.82
CA LEU A 119 -5.49 14.13 -3.95
C LEU A 119 -4.67 13.34 -4.98
N PRO A 120 -3.86 14.00 -5.84
CA PRO A 120 -3.06 13.33 -6.86
C PRO A 120 -2.18 12.18 -6.31
N ALA A 121 -1.60 12.35 -5.12
CA ALA A 121 -0.80 11.31 -4.48
C ALA A 121 -1.63 10.10 -4.00
N ALA A 122 -2.89 10.30 -3.60
CA ALA A 122 -3.78 9.20 -3.24
C ALA A 122 -4.23 8.41 -4.47
N HIS A 123 -4.49 9.09 -5.58
CA HIS A 123 -4.71 8.46 -6.88
C HIS A 123 -3.50 7.61 -7.30
N TRP A 124 -2.29 8.15 -7.16
CA TRP A 124 -1.06 7.41 -7.44
C TRP A 124 -0.94 6.13 -6.60
N LEU A 125 -1.22 6.19 -5.29
CA LEU A 125 -1.23 5.02 -4.42
C LEU A 125 -2.24 3.98 -4.92
N ARG A 126 -3.47 4.42 -5.26
CA ARG A 126 -4.52 3.52 -5.77
C ARG A 126 -4.15 2.81 -7.07
N GLU A 127 -3.34 3.43 -7.91
CA GLU A 127 -2.86 2.84 -9.16
C GLU A 127 -1.61 1.96 -8.99
N ASN A 128 -0.74 2.25 -8.00
CA ASN A 128 0.63 1.71 -7.97
C ASN A 128 0.96 0.88 -6.73
N ALA A 129 0.28 1.05 -5.61
CA ALA A 129 0.68 0.45 -4.34
C ALA A 129 0.69 -1.09 -4.38
N THR A 130 -0.18 -1.70 -5.18
CA THR A 130 -0.23 -3.17 -5.38
C THR A 130 1.05 -3.72 -6.02
N ARG A 131 1.76 -2.93 -6.84
CA ARG A 131 3.08 -3.28 -7.42
C ARG A 131 4.16 -3.44 -6.34
N PHE A 132 3.92 -2.89 -5.16
CA PHE A 132 4.78 -2.95 -3.99
C PHE A 132 4.18 -3.80 -2.86
N GLY A 133 3.18 -4.64 -3.16
CA GLY A 133 2.62 -5.56 -2.18
C GLY A 133 1.60 -4.95 -1.22
N PHE A 134 1.19 -3.69 -1.42
CA PHE A 134 0.17 -3.03 -0.60
C PHE A 134 -1.20 -3.11 -1.26
N GLU A 135 -2.22 -3.50 -0.49
CA GLU A 135 -3.63 -3.49 -0.88
C GLU A 135 -4.47 -2.66 0.09
N GLN A 136 -5.53 -2.02 -0.39
CA GLN A 136 -6.37 -1.11 0.41
C GLN A 136 -7.49 -1.89 1.11
N SER A 137 -7.44 -1.98 2.44
CA SER A 137 -8.23 -2.94 3.21
C SER A 137 -9.73 -2.64 3.24
N PHE A 138 -10.12 -1.37 3.25
CA PHE A 138 -11.51 -0.95 3.50
C PHE A 138 -12.05 -0.04 2.38
N PRO A 139 -12.43 -0.59 1.21
CA PRO A 139 -13.03 0.19 0.11
C PRO A 139 -14.48 0.63 0.42
N THR A 140 -15.06 1.48 -0.43
CA THR A 140 -16.41 2.09 -0.26
C THR A 140 -17.56 1.09 -0.11
N ALA A 141 -17.42 -0.12 -0.65
CA ALA A 141 -18.42 -1.19 -0.58
C ALA A 141 -17.94 -2.40 0.23
N ASN A 142 -17.06 -2.19 1.22
CA ASN A 142 -16.61 -3.31 2.07
C ASN A 142 -17.77 -3.85 2.92
N GLY A 143 -17.95 -5.17 2.93
CA GLY A 143 -19.00 -5.84 3.72
C GLY A 143 -18.73 -5.88 5.23
N GLN A 144 -17.63 -5.27 5.68
CA GLN A 144 -17.12 -5.40 7.05
C GLN A 144 -17.78 -4.44 8.04
N ARG A 145 -18.64 -3.53 7.55
CA ARG A 145 -19.25 -2.42 8.32
C ARG A 145 -18.22 -1.47 8.92
N VAL A 146 -17.04 -1.40 8.30
CA VAL A 146 -16.04 -0.37 8.54
C VAL A 146 -16.24 0.73 7.50
N LYS A 147 -16.07 1.99 7.86
CA LYS A 147 -16.16 3.08 6.90
C LYS A 147 -15.13 2.90 5.79
N TRP A 148 -15.32 3.62 4.69
CA TRP A 148 -14.29 3.71 3.67
C TRP A 148 -13.04 4.40 4.21
N GLU A 149 -11.88 3.76 4.06
CA GLU A 149 -10.60 4.25 4.58
C GLU A 149 -9.55 4.34 3.46
N PRO A 150 -9.56 5.39 2.61
CA PRO A 150 -8.60 5.54 1.52
C PRO A 150 -7.13 5.65 1.98
N TRP A 151 -6.90 5.98 3.26
CA TRP A 151 -5.57 6.03 3.88
C TRP A 151 -5.03 4.66 4.32
N HIS A 152 -5.89 3.66 4.55
CA HIS A 152 -5.50 2.42 5.25
C HIS A 152 -5.10 1.33 4.26
N TRP A 153 -3.83 0.90 4.34
CA TRP A 153 -3.25 -0.09 3.45
C TRP A 153 -2.55 -1.18 4.24
N ARG A 154 -2.71 -2.43 3.82
CA ARG A 154 -1.96 -3.57 4.37
C ARG A 154 -0.98 -4.13 3.36
N TRP A 155 0.18 -4.54 3.83
CA TRP A 155 1.17 -5.24 3.03
C TRP A 155 0.93 -6.75 3.07
N VAL A 156 0.89 -7.38 1.89
CA VAL A 156 0.75 -8.84 1.70
C VAL A 156 1.87 -9.43 0.83
N GLY A 157 2.88 -8.63 0.53
CA GLY A 157 4.01 -8.99 -0.32
C GLY A 157 3.72 -8.91 -1.80
N THR A 158 4.71 -8.42 -2.56
CA THR A 158 4.67 -8.27 -4.02
C THR A 158 4.40 -9.58 -4.77
N SER A 159 4.74 -10.71 -4.17
CA SER A 159 4.39 -12.04 -4.64
C SER A 159 4.15 -12.97 -3.45
N ARG A 160 3.65 -14.19 -3.73
CA ARG A 160 3.51 -15.24 -2.72
C ARG A 160 4.84 -15.69 -2.12
N THR A 161 5.93 -15.53 -2.86
CA THR A 161 7.28 -15.97 -2.49
C THR A 161 8.15 -14.85 -1.93
N ALA A 162 7.67 -13.60 -1.93
CA ALA A 162 8.40 -12.51 -1.29
C ALA A 162 8.63 -12.82 0.20
N PRO A 163 9.84 -12.55 0.75
CA PRO A 163 10.13 -12.81 2.16
C PRO A 163 9.07 -12.19 3.07
N GLY A 164 8.49 -12.97 3.99
CA GLY A 164 7.42 -12.53 4.89
C GLY A 164 6.00 -12.55 4.30
N ALA A 165 5.83 -12.69 2.99
CA ALA A 165 4.51 -12.68 2.35
C ALA A 165 3.61 -13.83 2.81
N ALA A 166 4.17 -15.02 3.03
CA ALA A 166 3.40 -16.16 3.55
C ALA A 166 2.76 -15.85 4.92
N ARG A 167 3.52 -15.21 5.82
CA ARG A 167 3.04 -14.79 7.15
C ARG A 167 1.97 -13.70 7.04
N ALA A 168 2.21 -12.66 6.24
CA ALA A 168 1.26 -11.59 6.01
C ALA A 168 -0.06 -12.11 5.39
N ARG A 169 0.05 -12.93 4.34
CA ARG A 169 -1.11 -13.53 3.66
C ARG A 169 -1.87 -14.49 4.56
N PHE A 170 -1.20 -15.20 5.46
CA PHE A 170 -1.87 -16.01 6.48
C PHE A 170 -2.64 -15.13 7.46
N ALA A 171 -2.03 -14.06 7.98
CA ALA A 171 -2.68 -13.13 8.90
C ALA A 171 -3.94 -12.50 8.29
N PHE A 172 -3.92 -12.20 6.99
CA PHE A 172 -5.05 -11.60 6.27
C PHE A 172 -5.88 -12.59 5.44
N ALA A 173 -5.67 -13.91 5.57
CA ALA A 173 -6.31 -14.90 4.69
C ALA A 173 -7.84 -14.79 4.72
N ARG A 174 -8.40 -14.62 5.94
CA ARG A 174 -9.82 -14.45 6.14
C ARG A 174 -10.32 -13.10 5.62
N ALA A 175 -9.59 -12.02 5.90
CA ALA A 175 -9.91 -10.67 5.40
C ALA A 175 -9.97 -10.67 3.88
N ARG A 176 -8.94 -11.17 3.20
CA ARG A 176 -8.87 -11.23 1.72
C ARG A 176 -9.98 -12.07 1.10
N LYS A 177 -10.50 -13.07 1.81
CA LYS A 177 -11.60 -13.93 1.35
C LYS A 177 -12.98 -13.29 1.57
N GLU A 178 -13.24 -12.79 2.77
CA GLU A 178 -14.57 -12.29 3.17
C GLU A 178 -14.78 -10.80 2.84
N PHE A 179 -13.70 -10.02 2.85
CA PHE A 179 -13.68 -8.56 2.67
C PHE A 179 -12.50 -8.19 1.74
N PRO A 180 -12.58 -8.52 0.45
CA PRO A 180 -11.49 -8.28 -0.49
C PRO A 180 -11.10 -6.80 -0.52
N ALA A 181 -9.80 -6.55 -0.54
CA ALA A 181 -9.25 -5.21 -0.70
C ALA A 181 -9.53 -4.67 -2.11
N ASP A 182 -9.60 -3.36 -2.25
CA ASP A 182 -9.68 -2.67 -3.55
C ASP A 182 -8.91 -1.35 -3.52
N PRO A 183 -7.79 -1.22 -4.26
CA PRO A 183 -7.20 -2.24 -5.11
C PRO A 183 -6.61 -3.39 -4.28
N GLY A 184 -6.87 -4.63 -4.72
CA GLY A 184 -6.36 -5.86 -4.11
C GLY A 184 -5.22 -6.48 -4.92
N LEU A 185 -4.31 -7.20 -4.26
CA LEU A 185 -3.36 -8.05 -4.98
C LEU A 185 -4.06 -9.35 -5.39
N VAL A 186 -4.13 -9.58 -6.71
CA VAL A 186 -4.60 -10.85 -7.31
C VAL A 186 -3.39 -11.75 -7.59
N ASP A 187 -3.47 -13.03 -7.20
CA ASP A 187 -2.49 -14.05 -7.55
C ASP A 187 -3.02 -14.89 -8.72
N PRO A 188 -2.26 -15.14 -9.80
CA PRO A 188 -0.95 -14.54 -10.13
C PRO A 188 -1.10 -13.05 -10.53
N PRO A 189 -0.02 -12.24 -10.46
CA PRO A 189 -0.08 -10.85 -10.88
C PRO A 189 -0.63 -10.75 -12.31
N PRO A 190 -1.39 -9.70 -12.65
CA PRO A 190 -1.75 -9.46 -14.05
C PRO A 190 -0.46 -9.40 -14.85
N VAL A 191 -0.37 -10.24 -15.89
CA VAL A 191 0.77 -10.22 -16.83
C VAL A 191 0.77 -8.84 -17.48
N VAL A 192 1.64 -7.95 -17.01
CA VAL A 192 1.95 -6.71 -17.73
C VAL A 192 2.65 -7.16 -19.01
N ARG A 193 1.90 -7.19 -20.12
CA ARG A 193 2.51 -7.27 -21.44
C ARG A 193 3.36 -6.01 -21.59
N THR A 194 4.67 -6.13 -21.40
CA THR A 194 5.62 -5.17 -21.96
C THR A 194 5.28 -5.07 -23.44
N ILE A 195 4.83 -3.89 -23.87
CA ILE A 195 4.69 -3.58 -25.28
C ILE A 195 6.08 -3.84 -25.86
N ALA A 196 6.19 -4.87 -26.71
CA ALA A 196 7.45 -5.20 -27.36
C ALA A 196 8.00 -3.92 -27.99
N GLU A 197 9.28 -3.67 -27.75
CA GLU A 197 10.01 -2.57 -28.37
C GLU A 197 9.74 -2.62 -29.88
N PRO A 198 9.37 -1.48 -30.53
CA PRO A 198 9.11 -1.48 -31.95
C PRO A 198 10.34 -2.02 -32.69
N PRO A 199 10.13 -2.81 -33.76
CA PRO A 199 11.25 -3.40 -34.48
C PRO A 199 12.22 -2.31 -34.92
N PRO A 200 13.54 -2.55 -34.84
CA PRO A 200 14.52 -1.56 -35.28
C PRO A 200 14.25 -1.18 -36.74
N PRO A 201 14.46 0.09 -37.11
CA PRO A 201 14.24 0.53 -38.48
C PRO A 201 15.10 -0.31 -39.44
N PRO A 202 14.61 -0.60 -40.66
CA PRO A 202 15.35 -1.38 -41.63
C PRO A 202 16.69 -0.71 -41.90
N SER A 203 17.77 -1.49 -41.76
CA SER A 203 19.13 -1.06 -42.09
C SER A 203 19.18 -0.56 -43.53
N ALA A 204 19.71 0.65 -43.72
CA ALA A 204 19.87 1.25 -45.04
C ALA A 204 20.65 0.30 -45.97
N PRO A 205 20.27 0.21 -47.25
CA PRO A 205 20.99 -0.64 -48.20
C PRO A 205 22.45 -0.19 -48.29
N VAL A 206 23.35 -1.15 -48.10
CA VAL A 206 24.79 -0.97 -48.32
C VAL A 206 24.98 -0.70 -49.81
N GLU A 207 25.35 0.54 -50.13
CA GLU A 207 25.77 0.91 -51.48
C GLU A 207 27.04 0.12 -51.84
N ASP A 208 26.89 -0.83 -52.77
CA ASP A 208 28.03 -1.57 -53.33
C ASP A 208 28.87 -0.64 -54.21
N LYS A 209 29.91 -0.03 -53.61
CA LYS A 209 30.92 0.78 -54.31
C LYS A 209 31.88 -0.06 -55.16
N ARG A 210 31.39 -1.05 -55.91
CA ARG A 210 32.17 -1.81 -56.90
C ARG A 210 31.64 -1.70 -58.34
N LYS A 211 31.26 -0.50 -58.78
CA LYS A 211 31.20 -0.17 -60.23
C LYS A 211 31.72 1.24 -60.54
N ARG A 212 32.99 1.50 -60.21
CA ARG A 212 33.78 2.57 -60.85
C ARG A 212 35.17 2.04 -61.21
N LYS A 213 35.23 1.16 -62.21
CA LYS A 213 36.42 0.93 -63.04
C LYS A 213 36.05 0.01 -64.21
N ARG A 214 35.66 0.60 -65.35
CA ARG A 214 36.09 0.24 -66.72
C ARG A 214 35.24 0.96 -67.77
N ARG A 215 35.91 1.34 -68.87
CA ARG A 215 35.51 2.14 -70.05
C ARG A 215 35.76 3.65 -69.84
N ARG A 216 36.82 4.30 -70.33
CA ARG A 216 37.48 4.25 -71.65
C ARG A 216 36.49 4.31 -72.80
#